data_AF-A0A075HL34-F1
#
_entry.id   AF-A0A075HL34-F1
#
_cell.length_a   1.000
_cell.length_b   1.000
_cell.length_c   1.000
_cell.angle_alpha   90.00
_cell.angle_beta   90.00
_cell.angle_gamma   90.00
#
_symmetry.space_group_name_H-M   'P 1'
#
loop_
_entity.id
_entity.type
_entity.pdbx_description
1 polymer ?
#
loop_
_entity_poly.entity_id
_entity_poly.type
_entity_poly.pdbx_seq_one_letter_code
_entity_poly.pdbx_strand_id
1 'polypeptide(L)'
;MAAQFLPMYLLEEYLAIVGAALGFLIAYVSYRGYKQTRSPTLLRLGAAFLLLGISYSFTGFHGLAANGLLPNFAILVGTFAVLAYSLETAGYFFLAFSHMLNVKGLKRGSFVPLVVFSPGAIAAGLKSLSFYFLLYGVTETLLSYVRTRNRGTLVIAAGLAMLATGEFTRWIGFFYGPASDLVLLSVFVKVVGLSTLVVPIMKFMWLGRSMTDVVV
;
A
#
# COMPACT_ATOMS: atom_id res chain seq x y z
N MET A 1 -0.03 30.77 18.41
CA MET A 1 0.38 29.35 18.53
C MET A 1 -0.24 28.43 17.46
N ALA A 2 -0.79 28.96 16.35
CA ALA A 2 -1.38 28.17 15.26
C ALA A 2 -0.49 28.09 14.00
N ALA A 3 0.55 28.91 13.89
CA ALA A 3 1.39 29.02 12.69
C ALA A 3 2.42 27.89 12.53
N GLN A 4 2.72 27.12 13.58
CA GLN A 4 3.71 26.03 13.54
C GLN A 4 3.16 24.67 13.08
N PHE A 5 1.83 24.49 13.02
CA PHE A 5 1.21 23.22 12.63
C PHE A 5 0.92 23.10 11.12
N LEU A 6 0.72 24.24 10.43
CA LEU A 6 0.57 24.29 8.96
C LEU A 6 1.68 23.55 8.16
N PRO A 7 2.98 23.69 8.47
CA PRO A 7 4.02 22.99 7.69
C PRO A 7 3.96 21.47 7.85
N MET A 8 3.51 20.94 8.99
CA MET A 8 3.45 19.49 9.22
C MET A 8 2.33 18.81 8.43
N TYR A 9 1.15 19.42 8.35
CA TYR A 9 0.05 18.91 7.52
C TYR A 9 0.40 18.96 6.04
N LEU A 10 0.94 20.08 5.55
CA LEU A 10 1.37 20.15 4.16
C LEU A 10 2.39 19.06 3.81
N LEU A 11 3.30 18.73 4.72
CA LEU A 11 4.28 17.67 4.51
C LEU A 11 3.66 16.27 4.39
N GLU A 12 2.64 15.93 5.20
CA GLU A 12 1.89 14.68 5.07
C GLU A 12 1.29 14.55 3.65
N GLU A 13 0.73 15.64 3.14
CA GLU A 13 0.04 15.69 1.86
C GLU A 13 1.02 15.55 0.71
N TYR A 14 2.17 16.22 0.79
CA TYR A 14 3.26 16.05 -0.18
C TYR A 14 3.77 14.61 -0.18
N LEU A 15 3.96 14.00 1.00
CA LEU A 15 4.37 12.61 1.11
C LEU A 15 3.32 11.65 0.53
N ALA A 16 2.03 11.92 0.72
CA ALA A 16 0.96 11.13 0.12
C ALA A 16 1.01 11.20 -1.41
N ILE A 17 1.26 12.38 -1.98
CA ILE A 17 1.44 12.55 -3.43
C ILE A 17 2.68 11.79 -3.93
N VAL A 18 3.79 11.83 -3.19
CA VAL A 18 4.99 11.02 -3.51
C VAL A 18 4.67 9.53 -3.47
N GLY A 19 3.92 9.07 -2.45
CA GLY A 19 3.42 7.70 -2.35
C GLY A 19 2.56 7.30 -3.55
N ALA A 20 1.68 8.20 -4.01
CA ALA A 20 0.88 7.99 -5.21
C ALA A 20 1.76 7.83 -6.46
N ALA A 21 2.75 8.72 -6.65
CA ALA A 21 3.68 8.66 -7.76
C ALA A 21 4.48 7.34 -7.78
N LEU A 22 4.96 6.89 -6.63
CA LEU A 22 5.64 5.59 -6.49
C LEU A 22 4.70 4.42 -6.83
N GLY A 23 3.46 4.44 -6.34
CA GLY A 23 2.45 3.44 -6.66
C GLY A 23 2.18 3.36 -8.17
N PHE A 24 1.95 4.49 -8.82
CA PHE A 24 1.74 4.54 -10.27
C PHE A 24 2.98 4.12 -11.08
N LEU A 25 4.17 4.51 -10.65
CA LEU A 25 5.42 4.10 -11.30
C LEU A 25 5.57 2.58 -11.27
N ILE A 26 5.39 1.95 -10.10
CA ILE A 26 5.49 0.50 -9.96
C ILE A 26 4.39 -0.21 -10.77
N ALA A 27 3.17 0.33 -10.76
CA ALA A 27 2.07 -0.20 -11.57
C ALA A 27 2.39 -0.17 -13.07
N TYR A 28 2.89 0.96 -13.56
CA TYR A 28 3.26 1.12 -14.96
C TYR A 28 4.38 0.17 -15.39
N VAL A 29 5.43 0.08 -14.57
CA VAL A 29 6.56 -0.84 -14.77
C VAL A 29 6.04 -2.29 -14.81
N SER A 30 5.26 -2.70 -13.80
CA SER A 30 4.72 -4.06 -13.72
C SER A 30 3.81 -4.42 -14.91
N TYR A 31 2.99 -3.47 -15.37
CA TYR A 31 2.13 -3.64 -16.54
C TYR A 31 2.92 -3.80 -17.84
N ARG A 32 4.00 -3.04 -18.03
CA ARG A 32 4.95 -3.23 -19.15
C ARG A 32 5.61 -4.60 -19.09
N GLY A 33 6.06 -5.02 -17.91
CA GLY A 33 6.65 -6.36 -17.70
C GLY A 33 5.67 -7.49 -18.02
N TYR A 34 4.39 -7.32 -17.69
CA TYR A 34 3.34 -8.26 -18.07
C TYR A 34 3.18 -8.35 -19.60
N LYS A 35 3.17 -7.21 -20.33
CA LYS A 35 3.08 -7.25 -21.81
C LYS A 35 4.24 -8.02 -22.46
N GLN A 36 5.42 -8.01 -21.85
CA GLN A 36 6.60 -8.69 -22.37
C GLN A 36 6.67 -10.17 -21.99
N THR A 37 6.34 -10.52 -20.74
CA THR A 37 6.53 -11.89 -20.21
C THR A 37 5.24 -12.72 -20.15
N ARG A 38 4.07 -12.10 -20.30
CA ARG A 38 2.73 -12.69 -20.08
C ARG A 38 2.54 -13.38 -18.72
N SER A 39 3.36 -13.05 -17.72
CA SER A 39 3.27 -13.66 -16.40
C SER A 39 2.08 -13.10 -15.60
N PRO A 40 1.13 -13.95 -15.14
CA PRO A 40 -0.04 -13.50 -14.38
C PRO A 40 0.34 -12.87 -13.03
N THR A 41 1.54 -13.14 -12.50
CA THR A 41 2.04 -12.54 -11.26
C THR A 41 2.34 -11.05 -11.42
N LEU A 42 2.90 -10.62 -12.56
CA LEU A 42 3.18 -9.20 -12.81
C LEU A 42 1.90 -8.38 -13.01
N LEU A 43 0.86 -8.98 -13.59
CA LEU A 43 -0.44 -8.33 -13.73
C LEU A 43 -1.09 -8.07 -12.36
N ARG A 44 -1.04 -9.07 -11.46
CA ARG A 44 -1.53 -8.94 -10.07
C ARG A 44 -0.76 -7.86 -9.31
N LEU A 45 0.56 -7.84 -9.43
CA LEU A 45 1.41 -6.82 -8.81
C LEU A 45 1.08 -5.42 -9.35
N GLY A 46 0.92 -5.28 -10.67
CA GLY A 46 0.54 -4.03 -11.29
C GLY A 46 -0.82 -3.52 -10.81
N ALA A 47 -1.82 -4.40 -10.70
CA ALA A 47 -3.13 -4.05 -10.16
C ALA A 47 -3.05 -3.62 -8.68
N ALA A 48 -2.28 -4.32 -7.86
CA ALA A 48 -2.07 -3.96 -6.45
C ALA A 48 -1.51 -2.54 -6.31
N PHE A 49 -0.43 -2.23 -7.01
CA PHE A 49 0.20 -0.91 -6.93
C PHE A 49 -0.62 0.21 -7.61
N LEU A 50 -1.45 -0.13 -8.60
CA LEU A 50 -2.40 0.81 -9.19
C LEU A 50 -3.47 1.23 -8.17
N LEU A 51 -4.02 0.26 -7.42
CA LEU A 51 -4.97 0.53 -6.34
C LEU A 51 -4.34 1.36 -5.22
N LEU A 52 -3.10 1.02 -4.83
CA LEU A 52 -2.33 1.83 -3.87
C LEU A 52 -2.10 3.25 -4.39
N GLY A 53 -1.69 3.44 -5.65
CA GLY A 53 -1.48 4.77 -6.24
C GLY A 53 -2.74 5.64 -6.21
N ILE A 54 -3.89 5.05 -6.55
CA ILE A 54 -5.19 5.73 -6.48
C ILE A 54 -5.55 6.06 -5.02
N SER A 55 -5.33 5.14 -4.09
CA SER A 55 -5.56 5.36 -2.65
C SER A 55 -4.75 6.53 -2.10
N TYR A 56 -3.44 6.57 -2.37
CA TYR A 56 -2.58 7.68 -1.92
C TYR A 56 -3.00 9.02 -2.55
N SER A 57 -3.51 9.01 -3.78
CA SER A 57 -4.09 10.21 -4.41
C SER A 57 -5.30 10.71 -3.63
N PHE A 58 -6.25 9.82 -3.31
CA PHE A 58 -7.41 10.19 -2.47
C PHE A 58 -7.03 10.61 -1.05
N THR A 59 -5.95 10.04 -0.50
CA THR A 59 -5.41 10.46 0.80
C THR A 59 -4.89 11.90 0.74
N GLY A 60 -4.20 12.28 -0.34
CA GLY A 60 -3.79 13.67 -0.57
C GLY A 60 -4.98 14.62 -0.73
N PHE A 61 -5.99 14.25 -1.53
CA PHE A 61 -7.22 15.06 -1.66
C PHE A 61 -7.98 15.21 -0.35
N HIS A 62 -8.05 14.14 0.46
CA HIS A 62 -8.62 14.19 1.80
C HIS A 62 -7.91 15.22 2.69
N GLY A 63 -6.58 15.22 2.73
CA GLY A 63 -5.79 16.19 3.51
C GLY A 63 -6.03 17.63 3.07
N LEU A 64 -6.00 17.89 1.75
CA LEU A 64 -6.27 19.22 1.19
C LEU A 64 -7.70 19.72 1.50
N ALA A 65 -8.70 18.85 1.42
CA ALA A 65 -10.09 19.20 1.74
C ALA A 65 -10.31 19.39 3.25
N ALA A 66 -9.69 18.57 4.10
CA ALA A 66 -9.78 18.67 5.56
C ALA A 66 -9.12 19.95 6.10
N ASN A 67 -8.02 20.39 5.47
CA ASN A 67 -7.30 21.60 5.86
C ASN A 67 -7.88 22.89 5.26
N GLY A 68 -9.05 22.84 4.64
CA GLY A 68 -9.74 24.03 4.11
C GLY A 68 -9.12 24.63 2.84
N LEU A 69 -8.13 23.96 2.23
CA LEU A 69 -7.53 24.38 0.96
C LEU A 69 -8.46 24.11 -0.22
N LEU A 70 -9.40 23.17 -0.07
CA LEU A 70 -10.46 22.87 -1.02
C LEU A 70 -11.84 22.99 -0.33
N PRO A 71 -12.31 24.22 -0.04
CA PRO A 71 -13.50 24.45 0.78
C PRO A 71 -14.77 23.85 0.15
N ASN A 72 -14.87 23.82 -1.18
CA ASN A 72 -15.99 23.22 -1.91
C ASN A 72 -16.10 21.69 -1.73
N PHE A 73 -15.05 21.04 -1.23
CA PHE A 73 -14.98 19.59 -1.04
C PHE A 73 -15.00 19.17 0.44
N ALA A 74 -15.18 20.10 1.38
CA ALA A 74 -15.19 19.82 2.81
C ALA A 74 -16.28 18.79 3.21
N ILE A 75 -17.43 18.81 2.52
CA ILE A 75 -18.54 17.85 2.75
C ILE A 75 -18.14 16.42 2.31
N LEU A 76 -17.21 16.28 1.36
CA LEU A 76 -16.76 14.99 0.82
C LEU A 76 -15.56 14.40 1.55
N VAL A 77 -15.01 15.06 2.57
CA VAL A 77 -13.83 14.60 3.32
C VAL A 77 -14.03 13.16 3.82
N GLY A 78 -15.17 12.87 4.44
CA GLY A 78 -15.48 11.50 4.90
C GLY A 78 -15.50 10.47 3.76
N THR A 79 -16.03 10.84 2.59
CA THR A 79 -16.07 9.97 1.41
C THR A 79 -14.68 9.69 0.87
N PHE A 80 -13.82 10.70 0.78
CA PHE A 80 -12.43 10.52 0.34
C PHE A 80 -11.65 9.62 1.29
N ALA A 81 -11.85 9.76 2.60
CA ALA A 81 -11.22 8.89 3.59
C ALA A 81 -11.64 7.42 3.40
N VAL A 82 -12.93 7.14 3.30
CA VAL A 82 -13.43 5.76 3.13
C VAL A 82 -12.97 5.15 1.81
N LEU A 83 -12.99 5.92 0.71
CA LEU A 83 -12.48 5.45 -0.58
C LEU A 83 -10.99 5.16 -0.52
N ALA A 84 -10.19 6.06 0.05
CA ALA A 84 -8.75 5.88 0.20
C ALA A 84 -8.44 4.59 0.96
N TYR A 85 -9.06 4.35 2.11
CA TYR A 85 -8.82 3.16 2.93
C TYR A 85 -9.31 1.88 2.26
N SER A 86 -10.42 1.94 1.52
CA SER A 86 -10.95 0.78 0.78
C SER A 86 -10.02 0.37 -0.35
N LEU A 87 -9.54 1.34 -1.13
CA LEU A 87 -8.55 1.14 -2.20
C LEU A 87 -7.21 0.65 -1.65
N GLU A 88 -6.78 1.18 -0.50
CA GLU A 88 -5.54 0.75 0.16
C GLU A 88 -5.63 -0.72 0.58
N THR A 89 -6.74 -1.08 1.24
CA THR A 89 -7.01 -2.44 1.68
C THR A 89 -7.07 -3.41 0.50
N ALA A 90 -7.71 -3.02 -0.59
CA ALA A 90 -7.74 -3.81 -1.82
C ALA A 90 -6.35 -3.98 -2.44
N GLY A 91 -5.54 -2.91 -2.45
CA GLY A 91 -4.15 -2.96 -2.92
C GLY A 91 -3.28 -3.92 -2.12
N TYR A 92 -3.32 -3.82 -0.79
CA TYR A 92 -2.59 -4.75 0.09
C TYR A 92 -3.12 -6.18 0.02
N PHE A 93 -4.43 -6.37 -0.16
CA PHE A 93 -5.01 -7.67 -0.41
C PHE A 93 -4.39 -8.33 -1.64
N PHE A 94 -4.34 -7.64 -2.79
CA PHE A 94 -3.74 -8.21 -4.01
C PHE A 94 -2.25 -8.48 -3.85
N LEU A 95 -1.55 -7.62 -3.10
CA LEU A 95 -0.12 -7.79 -2.84
C LEU A 95 0.15 -9.03 -1.97
N ALA A 96 -0.65 -9.26 -0.92
CA ALA A 96 -0.61 -10.46 -0.08
C ALA A 96 -1.04 -11.72 -0.85
N PHE A 97 -2.08 -11.61 -1.67
CA PHE A 97 -2.64 -12.69 -2.46
C PHE A 97 -1.70 -13.16 -3.59
N SER A 98 -0.66 -12.39 -3.92
CA SER A 98 0.39 -12.78 -4.87
C SER A 98 0.97 -14.17 -4.55
N HIS A 99 1.14 -14.47 -3.26
CA HIS A 99 1.71 -15.73 -2.77
C HIS A 99 0.67 -16.83 -2.46
N MET A 100 -0.57 -16.46 -2.16
CA MET A 100 -1.63 -17.38 -1.71
C MET A 100 -2.11 -18.37 -2.80
N LEU A 101 -1.95 -18.04 -4.09
CA LEU A 101 -2.45 -18.87 -5.19
C LEU A 101 -1.63 -20.14 -5.49
N ASN A 102 -0.52 -20.39 -4.81
CA ASN A 102 0.25 -21.62 -5.01
C ASN A 102 -0.13 -22.77 -4.06
N VAL A 103 -1.13 -22.57 -3.20
CA VAL A 103 -1.65 -23.61 -2.30
C VAL A 103 -3.08 -23.94 -2.70
N LYS A 104 -3.26 -25.10 -3.37
CA LYS A 104 -4.57 -25.71 -3.62
C LYS A 104 -5.23 -25.99 -2.27
N GLY A 105 -6.09 -25.08 -1.80
CA GLY A 105 -6.73 -25.26 -0.50
C GLY A 105 -7.46 -24.04 0.03
N LEU A 106 -8.23 -23.33 -0.81
CA LEU A 106 -9.17 -22.34 -0.31
C LEU A 106 -10.36 -23.06 0.34
N LYS A 107 -10.19 -23.51 1.61
CA LYS A 107 -11.35 -23.86 2.42
C LYS A 107 -12.15 -22.58 2.65
N ARG A 108 -13.43 -22.60 2.26
CA ARG A 108 -14.42 -21.53 2.45
C ARG A 108 -14.41 -21.07 3.91
N GLY A 109 -13.67 -20.00 4.20
CA GLY A 109 -13.78 -19.24 5.43
C GLY A 109 -15.06 -18.41 5.35
N SER A 110 -15.93 -18.58 6.35
CA SER A 110 -17.20 -17.88 6.45
C SER A 110 -16.99 -16.37 6.39
N PHE A 111 -17.53 -15.72 5.35
CA PHE A 111 -17.60 -14.28 5.24
C PHE A 111 -18.68 -13.81 6.21
N VAL A 112 -18.29 -13.32 7.39
CA VAL A 112 -19.23 -12.82 8.40
C VAL A 112 -19.71 -11.42 7.94
N PRO A 113 -21.02 -11.14 7.91
CA PRO A 113 -21.55 -9.92 7.33
C PRO A 113 -21.19 -8.70 8.17
N LEU A 114 -20.91 -7.61 7.45
CA LEU A 114 -20.52 -6.31 7.93
C LEU A 114 -21.68 -5.68 8.72
N VAL A 115 -21.55 -5.61 10.05
CA VAL A 115 -22.43 -4.81 10.91
C VAL A 115 -22.16 -3.33 10.61
N VAL A 116 -23.22 -2.53 10.48
CA VAL A 116 -23.13 -1.11 10.15
C VAL A 116 -22.47 -0.36 11.31
N PHE A 117 -21.28 0.17 11.07
CA PHE A 117 -20.52 0.97 12.02
C PHE A 117 -20.45 2.44 11.57
N SER A 118 -20.10 3.35 12.50
CA SER A 118 -19.78 4.75 12.17
C SER A 118 -18.63 4.81 11.13
N PRO A 119 -18.51 5.90 10.33
CA PRO A 119 -17.43 6.04 9.35
C PRO A 119 -16.03 5.83 9.95
N GLY A 120 -15.81 6.23 11.20
CA GLY A 120 -14.56 6.00 11.93
C GLY A 120 -14.29 4.53 12.24
N ALA A 121 -15.32 3.76 12.59
CA ALA A 121 -15.19 2.33 12.86
C ALA A 121 -15.03 1.50 11.57
N ILE A 122 -15.64 1.92 10.45
CA ILE A 122 -15.35 1.35 9.12
C ILE A 122 -13.89 1.59 8.74
N ALA A 123 -13.39 2.82 8.93
CA ALA A 123 -12.00 3.17 8.68
C ALA A 123 -11.04 2.33 9.53
N ALA A 124 -11.29 2.22 10.83
CA ALA A 124 -10.47 1.40 11.74
C ALA A 124 -10.47 -0.09 11.35
N GLY A 125 -11.62 -0.62 10.90
CA GLY A 125 -11.74 -1.99 10.39
C GLY A 125 -10.99 -2.23 9.07
N LEU A 126 -11.03 -1.29 8.13
CA LEU A 126 -10.24 -1.37 6.89
C LEU A 126 -8.74 -1.32 7.19
N LYS A 127 -8.33 -0.51 8.17
CA LYS A 127 -6.95 -0.40 8.62
C LYS A 127 -6.43 -1.64 9.33
N SER A 128 -7.25 -2.28 10.16
CA SER A 128 -6.87 -3.57 10.75
C SER A 128 -6.76 -4.67 9.69
N LEU A 129 -7.64 -4.67 8.69
CA LEU A 129 -7.60 -5.64 7.59
C LEU A 129 -6.37 -5.43 6.68
N SER A 130 -6.05 -4.17 6.37
CA SER A 130 -4.83 -3.78 5.66
C SER A 130 -3.57 -4.25 6.40
N PHE A 131 -3.51 -4.03 7.70
CA PHE A 131 -2.40 -4.50 8.54
C PHE A 131 -2.29 -6.03 8.52
N TYR A 132 -3.41 -6.75 8.61
CA TYR A 132 -3.44 -8.21 8.53
C TYR A 132 -2.90 -8.73 7.19
N PHE A 133 -3.32 -8.15 6.05
CA PHE A 133 -2.80 -8.54 4.74
C PHE A 133 -1.30 -8.28 4.59
N LEU A 134 -0.81 -7.15 5.10
CA LEU A 134 0.61 -6.84 5.09
C LEU A 134 1.42 -7.81 5.95
N LEU A 135 0.96 -8.13 7.16
CA LEU A 135 1.61 -9.14 8.01
C LEU A 135 1.72 -10.48 7.30
N TYR A 136 0.64 -10.93 6.64
CA TYR A 136 0.67 -12.15 5.85
C TYR A 136 1.68 -12.08 4.70
N GLY A 137 1.71 -10.95 3.97
CA GLY A 137 2.70 -10.74 2.90
C GLY A 137 4.14 -10.79 3.41
N VAL A 138 4.40 -10.22 4.59
CA VAL A 138 5.72 -10.25 5.24
C VAL A 138 6.11 -11.67 5.64
N THR A 139 5.23 -12.40 6.35
CA THR A 139 5.54 -13.75 6.83
C THR A 139 5.79 -14.72 5.68
N GLU A 140 4.98 -14.67 4.63
CA GLU A 140 5.11 -15.53 3.47
C GLU A 140 6.38 -15.20 2.66
N THR A 141 6.71 -13.91 2.51
CA THR A 141 7.96 -13.50 1.85
C THR A 141 9.19 -13.91 2.67
N LEU A 142 9.11 -13.83 4.00
CA LEU A 142 10.20 -14.24 4.89
C LEU A 142 10.39 -15.77 4.87
N LEU A 143 9.31 -16.55 4.86
CA LEU A 143 9.36 -18.00 4.66
C LEU A 143 10.00 -18.36 3.32
N SER A 144 9.63 -17.65 2.25
CA SER A 144 10.25 -17.80 0.93
C SER A 144 11.75 -17.48 0.95
N TYR A 145 12.18 -16.47 1.72
CA TYR A 145 13.59 -16.18 1.93
C TYR A 145 14.32 -17.31 2.66
N VAL A 146 13.75 -17.87 3.73
CA VAL A 146 14.36 -19.01 4.45
C VAL A 146 14.59 -20.19 3.51
N ARG A 147 13.66 -20.44 2.57
CA ARG A 147 13.76 -21.55 1.61
C ARG A 147 14.74 -21.30 0.47
N THR A 148 14.77 -20.09 -0.09
CA THR A 148 15.54 -19.76 -1.32
C THR A 148 16.87 -19.06 -1.03
N ARG A 149 17.03 -18.48 0.16
CA ARG A 149 18.18 -17.69 0.63
C ARG A 149 18.59 -16.54 -0.31
N ASN A 150 17.65 -16.04 -1.10
CA ASN A 150 17.89 -14.98 -2.08
C ASN A 150 17.83 -13.59 -1.42
N ARG A 151 18.88 -12.78 -1.56
CA ARG A 151 18.92 -11.41 -1.03
C ARG A 151 17.78 -10.54 -1.58
N GLY A 152 17.28 -10.81 -2.79
CA GLY A 152 16.17 -10.08 -3.39
C GLY A 152 14.83 -10.26 -2.65
N THR A 153 14.54 -11.46 -2.13
CA THR A 153 13.30 -11.70 -1.37
C THR A 153 13.35 -11.06 0.02
N LEU A 154 14.53 -10.96 0.62
CA LEU A 154 14.71 -10.23 1.88
C LEU A 154 14.40 -8.73 1.73
N VAL A 155 14.83 -8.10 0.62
CA VAL A 155 14.52 -6.68 0.36
C VAL A 155 13.01 -6.47 0.19
N ILE A 156 12.31 -7.41 -0.46
CA ILE A 156 10.83 -7.38 -0.56
C ILE A 156 10.21 -7.51 0.84
N ALA A 157 10.64 -8.48 1.64
CA ALA A 157 10.12 -8.68 3.00
C ALA A 157 10.35 -7.45 3.88
N ALA A 158 11.51 -6.79 3.78
CA ALA A 158 11.82 -5.56 4.51
C ALA A 158 10.92 -4.39 4.09
N GLY A 159 10.71 -4.19 2.78
CA GLY A 159 9.79 -3.17 2.26
C GLY A 159 8.34 -3.39 2.72
N LEU A 160 7.88 -4.65 2.71
CA LEU A 160 6.56 -5.01 3.24
C LEU A 160 6.45 -4.83 4.74
N ALA A 161 7.51 -5.12 5.49
CA ALA A 161 7.55 -4.92 6.93
C ALA A 161 7.45 -3.43 7.27
N MET A 162 8.13 -2.56 6.53
CA MET A 162 7.98 -1.10 6.68
C MET A 162 6.54 -0.66 6.40
N LEU A 163 5.91 -1.14 5.34
CA LEU A 163 4.49 -0.86 5.07
C LEU A 163 3.59 -1.32 6.23
N ALA A 164 3.83 -2.52 6.76
CA ALA A 164 3.08 -3.07 7.88
C ALA A 164 3.25 -2.22 9.15
N THR A 165 4.47 -1.79 9.46
CA THR A 165 4.76 -0.91 10.60
C THR A 165 4.09 0.46 10.44
N GLY A 166 4.13 1.04 9.24
CA GLY A 166 3.44 2.29 8.95
C GLY A 166 1.92 2.16 9.10
N GLU A 167 1.34 1.05 8.62
CA GLU A 167 -0.10 0.80 8.77
C GLU A 167 -0.51 0.53 10.22
N PHE A 168 0.30 -0.21 10.96
CA PHE A 168 0.11 -0.41 12.40
C PHE A 168 0.11 0.94 13.14
N THR A 169 1.05 1.83 12.79
CA THR A 169 1.15 3.17 13.38
C THR A 169 -0.11 4.01 13.06
N ARG A 170 -0.65 3.90 11.83
CA ARG A 170 -1.91 4.55 11.45
C ARG A 170 -3.09 3.98 12.25
N TRP A 171 -3.11 2.67 12.47
CA TRP A 171 -4.18 1.97 13.18
C TRP A 171 -4.20 2.32 14.68
N ILE A 172 -3.05 2.33 15.35
CA ILE A 172 -2.96 2.77 16.76
C ILE A 172 -3.34 4.24 16.92
N GLY A 173 -3.11 5.07 15.89
CA GLY A 173 -3.52 6.47 15.87
C GLY A 173 -5.03 6.71 16.05
N PHE A 174 -5.88 5.71 15.79
CA PHE A 174 -7.32 5.83 16.08
C PHE A 174 -7.65 5.77 17.58
N PHE A 175 -6.80 5.15 18.40
CA PHE A 175 -7.04 4.98 19.84
C PHE A 175 -6.44 6.10 20.69
N TYR A 176 -5.34 6.72 20.25
CA TYR A 176 -4.62 7.76 20.99
C TYR A 176 -5.00 9.20 20.60
N GLY A 177 -5.99 9.36 19.69
CA GLY A 177 -6.39 10.65 19.12
C GLY A 177 -5.49 11.08 17.95
N PRO A 178 -5.88 12.13 17.19
CA PRO A 178 -5.12 12.61 16.03
C PRO A 178 -3.82 13.32 16.46
N ALA A 179 -2.88 12.57 17.01
CA ALA A 179 -1.51 13.01 17.20
C ALA A 179 -0.88 13.16 15.81
N SER A 180 -0.70 14.42 15.37
CA SER A 180 -0.10 14.79 14.08
C SER A 180 1.18 14.01 13.77
N ASP A 181 1.97 13.76 14.80
CA ASP A 181 3.32 13.22 14.66
C ASP A 181 3.29 11.72 14.32
N LEU A 182 2.31 10.96 14.85
CA LEU A 182 2.14 9.54 14.52
C LEU A 182 1.65 9.34 13.09
N VAL A 183 0.83 10.27 12.61
CA VAL A 183 0.31 10.22 11.24
C VAL A 183 1.43 10.51 10.25
N LEU A 184 2.21 11.57 10.48
CA LEU A 184 3.37 11.90 9.65
C LEU A 184 4.39 10.75 9.62
N LEU A 185 4.71 10.17 10.78
CA LEU A 185 5.61 9.02 10.87
C LEU A 185 5.08 7.83 10.07
N SER A 186 3.79 7.52 10.17
CA SER A 186 3.13 6.45 9.41
C SER A 186 3.32 6.63 7.91
N VAL A 187 3.00 7.82 7.38
CA VAL A 187 3.11 8.09 5.95
C VAL A 187 4.57 8.04 5.50
N PHE A 188 5.49 8.61 6.28
CA PHE A 188 6.92 8.58 5.98
C PHE A 188 7.45 7.14 5.86
N VAL A 189 7.17 6.30 6.87
CA VAL A 189 7.61 4.90 6.87
C VAL A 189 7.02 4.14 5.69
N LYS A 190 5.76 4.41 5.31
CA LYS A 190 5.15 3.78 4.12
C LYS A 190 5.79 4.21 2.81
N VAL A 191 6.12 5.48 2.64
CA VAL A 191 6.81 5.98 1.45
C VAL A 191 8.19 5.33 1.33
N VAL A 192 8.93 5.21 2.44
CA VAL A 192 10.21 4.47 2.46
C VAL A 192 9.99 3.00 2.10
N GLY A 193 8.97 2.35 2.66
CA GLY A 193 8.60 0.96 2.32
C GLY A 193 8.31 0.77 0.83
N LEU A 194 7.47 1.64 0.24
CA LEU A 194 7.18 1.65 -1.20
C LEU A 194 8.43 1.85 -2.04
N SER A 195 9.30 2.80 -1.67
CA SER A 195 10.55 3.06 -2.39
C SER A 195 11.48 1.83 -2.39
N THR A 196 11.50 1.09 -1.28
CA THR A 196 12.31 -0.13 -1.14
C THR A 196 11.82 -1.23 -2.09
N LEU A 197 10.52 -1.30 -2.35
CA LEU A 197 9.92 -2.28 -3.28
C LEU A 197 10.20 -1.97 -4.75
N VAL A 198 10.52 -0.72 -5.11
CA VAL A 198 10.89 -0.36 -6.50
C VAL A 198 12.12 -1.15 -6.97
N VAL A 199 13.13 -1.29 -6.10
CA VAL A 199 14.41 -1.93 -6.43
C VAL A 199 14.24 -3.37 -6.93
N PRO A 200 13.62 -4.31 -6.18
CA PRO A 200 13.46 -5.68 -6.63
C PRO A 200 12.57 -5.79 -7.88
N ILE A 201 11.57 -4.93 -8.03
CA ILE A 201 10.65 -4.94 -9.19
C ILE A 201 11.38 -4.53 -10.47
N MET A 202 12.18 -3.46 -10.40
CA MET A 202 13.01 -3.03 -11.53
C MET A 202 14.05 -4.08 -11.91
N LYS A 203 14.66 -4.75 -10.91
CA LYS A 203 15.62 -5.82 -11.15
C LYS A 203 14.98 -7.03 -11.85
N PHE A 204 13.78 -7.44 -11.43
CA PHE A 204 13.06 -8.55 -12.06
C PHE A 204 12.71 -8.24 -13.53
N MET A 205 12.30 -7.00 -13.81
CA MET A 205 12.03 -6.52 -15.16
C MET A 205 13.27 -6.55 -16.06
N TRP A 206 14.39 -6.02 -15.58
CA TRP A 206 15.60 -5.91 -16.39
C TRP A 206 16.22 -7.29 -16.66
N LEU A 207 16.21 -8.19 -15.68
CA LEU A 207 16.69 -9.56 -15.87
C LEU A 207 15.79 -10.39 -16.81
N GLY A 208 14.48 -10.12 -16.84
CA GLY A 208 13.57 -10.73 -17.82
C GLY A 208 13.90 -10.39 -19.27
N ARG A 209 14.52 -9.22 -19.53
CA ARG A 209 15.03 -8.83 -20.85
C ARG A 209 16.25 -9.65 -21.30
N SER A 210 17.10 -10.07 -20.36
CA SER A 210 18.35 -10.76 -20.69
C SER A 210 18.15 -12.19 -21.22
N MET A 211 17.00 -12.83 -20.98
CA MET A 211 16.74 -14.19 -21.50
C MET A 211 16.15 -14.17 -22.92
N THR A 212 15.59 -13.05 -23.38
CA THR A 212 15.13 -12.91 -24.78
C THR A 212 16.26 -12.57 -25.74
N ASP A 213 17.39 -12.04 -25.25
CA ASP A 213 18.56 -11.71 -26.10
C ASP A 213 19.54 -12.89 -26.26
N VAL A 214 19.26 -14.04 -25.63
CA VAL A 214 20.09 -15.27 -25.73
C VAL A 214 19.36 -16.38 -26.52
N VAL A 215 18.09 -16.19 -26.83
CA VAL A 215 17.34 -17.12 -27.69
C VAL A 215 16.54 -16.29 -28.69
N VAL A 216 17.05 -16.30 -29.93
CA VAL A 216 16.59 -15.67 -31.19
C VAL A 216 17.33 -14.39 -31.55
#